data_AF-A0A3M5T869-F1
#
_entry.id   AF-A0A3M5T869-F1
#
_cell.length_a   1.000
_cell.length_b   1.000
_cell.length_c   1.000
_cell.angle_alpha   90.00
_cell.angle_beta   90.00
_cell.angle_gamma   90.00
#
_symmetry.space_group_name_H-M   'P 1'
#
loop_
_entity.id
_entity.type
_entity.pdbx_description
1 polymer ?
#
loop_
_entity_poly.entity_id
_entity_poly.type
_entity_poly.pdbx_seq_one_letter_code
_entity_poly.pdbx_strand_id
1 'polypeptide(L)'
;MGCDINPACAQLKYNSEKVHVVIGDVKASEVQKNINELSTDFDVIIDDGSHTSSDIIATFFLLLPKLISGGIYIIEDLHCSYWSSFEGGLSDKKSSMNFLKSLTDIINHEHWGVSTSRSQFLSDFDIPTGIDAERILSEIHSIEFINSMCIVTKFPSQKNVLGIRHVVGLNETVAKNKHANGVFLSPEPQTETSQYLEDGKDEIIRRLRLEIAELKSLLENSDIEKTEAP
;
A
#
# COMPACT_ATOMS: atom_id res chain seq x y z
N MET A 1 19.67 -8.01 12.57
CA MET A 1 19.90 -8.81 11.36
C MET A 1 19.88 -7.84 10.18
N GLY A 2 20.80 -7.99 9.23
CA GLY A 2 20.77 -7.26 7.95
C GLY A 2 20.56 -8.22 6.79
N CYS A 3 19.97 -7.74 5.69
CA CYS A 3 19.82 -8.47 4.44
C CYS A 3 20.26 -7.58 3.28
N ASP A 4 21.18 -8.05 2.44
CA ASP A 4 21.69 -7.26 1.31
C ASP A 4 21.97 -8.17 0.12
N ILE A 5 21.61 -7.72 -1.09
CA ILE A 5 21.84 -8.48 -2.32
C ILE A 5 23.31 -8.51 -2.73
N ASN A 6 24.12 -7.56 -2.27
CA ASN A 6 25.53 -7.45 -2.62
C ASN A 6 26.36 -8.51 -1.87
N PRO A 7 26.98 -9.49 -2.56
CA PRO A 7 27.77 -10.53 -1.91
C PRO A 7 29.02 -9.99 -1.18
N ALA A 8 29.47 -8.77 -1.49
CA ALA A 8 30.55 -8.14 -0.77
C ALA A 8 30.21 -7.90 0.72
N CYS A 9 28.93 -7.77 1.07
CA CYS A 9 28.48 -7.61 2.46
C CYS A 9 28.82 -8.83 3.33
N ALA A 10 29.07 -10.01 2.74
CA ALA A 10 29.56 -11.19 3.46
C ALA A 10 30.97 -11.02 4.03
N GLN A 11 31.74 -10.05 3.53
CA GLN A 11 33.10 -9.76 3.99
C GLN A 11 33.13 -8.84 5.21
N LEU A 12 31.99 -8.24 5.57
CA LEU A 12 31.88 -7.35 6.73
C LEU A 12 32.11 -8.15 8.01
N LYS A 13 33.01 -7.65 8.86
CA LYS A 13 33.34 -8.26 10.15
C LYS A 13 32.78 -7.41 11.27
N TYR A 14 31.99 -8.04 12.12
CA TYR A 14 31.41 -7.41 13.30
C TYR A 14 32.02 -8.00 14.56
N ASN A 15 32.31 -7.17 15.55
CA ASN A 15 32.85 -7.61 16.83
C ASN A 15 31.81 -8.31 17.72
N SER A 16 30.53 -8.22 17.36
CA SER A 16 29.41 -8.76 18.13
C SER A 16 28.79 -9.94 17.40
N GLU A 17 28.66 -11.07 18.09
CA GLU A 17 27.95 -12.26 17.60
C GLU A 17 26.45 -12.02 17.40
N LYS A 18 25.91 -10.90 17.89
CA LYS A 18 24.50 -10.51 17.73
C LYS A 18 24.19 -9.91 16.36
N VAL A 19 25.20 -9.69 15.52
CA VAL A 19 25.03 -9.12 14.18
C VAL A 19 25.15 -10.23 13.15
N HIS A 20 24.04 -10.51 12.47
CA HIS A 20 23.97 -11.48 11.38
C HIS A 20 23.61 -10.76 10.08
N VAL A 21 24.25 -11.13 8.99
CA VAL A 21 23.98 -10.64 7.64
C VAL A 21 23.56 -11.82 6.77
N VAL A 22 22.39 -11.70 6.13
CA VAL A 22 21.92 -12.63 5.10
C VAL A 22 22.18 -12.00 3.74
N ILE A 23 22.73 -12.78 2.81
CA ILE A 23 23.04 -12.30 1.45
C ILE A 23 21.97 -12.75 0.48
N GLY A 24 21.43 -11.81 -0.28
CA GLY A 24 20.50 -12.03 -1.37
C GLY A 24 19.33 -11.04 -1.38
N ASP A 25 18.49 -11.16 -2.40
CA ASP A 25 17.23 -10.43 -2.47
C ASP A 25 16.28 -10.95 -1.38
N VAL A 26 15.84 -10.07 -0.49
CA VAL A 26 14.91 -10.40 0.59
C VAL A 26 13.62 -11.05 0.06
N LYS A 27 13.21 -10.78 -1.18
CA LYS A 27 12.02 -11.38 -1.80
C LYS A 27 12.23 -12.84 -2.21
N ALA A 28 13.47 -13.32 -2.30
CA ALA A 28 13.77 -14.69 -2.71
C ALA A 28 13.43 -15.69 -1.59
N SER A 29 12.82 -16.82 -1.97
CA SER A 29 12.36 -17.84 -1.03
C SER A 29 13.50 -18.45 -0.18
N GLU A 30 14.67 -18.66 -0.77
CA GLU A 30 15.85 -19.16 -0.04
C GLU A 30 16.37 -18.13 0.98
N VAL A 31 16.33 -16.84 0.62
CA VAL A 31 16.72 -15.76 1.53
C VAL A 31 15.73 -15.65 2.68
N GLN A 32 14.43 -15.75 2.40
CA GLN A 32 13.37 -15.80 3.42
C GLN A 32 13.53 -16.99 4.36
N LYS A 33 13.94 -18.16 3.85
CA LYS A 33 14.24 -19.33 4.66
C LYS A 33 15.42 -19.05 5.59
N ASN A 34 16.52 -18.49 5.08
CA ASN A 34 17.70 -18.13 5.89
C ASN A 34 17.37 -17.08 6.97
N ILE A 35 16.51 -16.10 6.66
CA ILE A 35 15.99 -15.14 7.64
C ILE A 35 15.21 -15.87 8.74
N ASN A 36 14.28 -16.76 8.36
CA ASN A 36 13.45 -17.50 9.31
C ASN A 36 14.24 -18.48 10.19
N GLU A 37 15.36 -19.01 9.70
CA GLU A 37 16.28 -19.85 10.50
C GLU A 37 16.95 -19.06 11.63
N LEU A 38 17.10 -17.74 11.46
CA LEU A 38 17.70 -16.84 12.45
C LEU A 38 16.64 -16.20 13.36
N SER A 39 15.51 -15.74 12.81
CA SER A 39 14.37 -15.24 13.57
C SER A 39 13.08 -15.25 12.74
N THR A 40 11.97 -15.63 13.35
CA THR A 40 10.62 -15.54 12.75
C THR A 40 9.89 -14.27 13.11
N ASP A 41 10.29 -13.63 14.22
CA ASP A 41 9.62 -12.48 14.82
C ASP A 41 10.61 -11.31 14.98
N PHE A 42 10.12 -10.10 14.75
CA PHE A 42 10.92 -8.87 14.85
C PHE A 42 10.17 -7.80 15.64
N ASP A 43 10.88 -7.13 16.55
CA ASP A 43 10.39 -5.94 17.25
C ASP A 43 10.37 -4.71 16.33
N VAL A 44 11.40 -4.60 15.48
CA VAL A 44 11.62 -3.48 14.54
C VAL A 44 12.10 -4.05 13.21
N ILE A 45 11.50 -3.56 12.13
CA ILE A 45 11.95 -3.79 10.75
C ILE A 45 12.25 -2.43 10.13
N ILE A 46 13.40 -2.31 9.46
CA ILE A 46 13.80 -1.12 8.71
C ILE A 46 14.00 -1.55 7.26
N ASP A 47 13.26 -0.92 6.36
CA ASP A 47 13.33 -1.10 4.92
C ASP A 47 14.12 0.07 4.32
N ASP A 48 15.41 -0.19 4.17
CA ASP A 48 16.43 0.68 3.58
C ASP A 48 17.08 -0.08 2.40
N GLY A 49 16.23 -0.57 1.50
CA GLY A 49 16.61 -1.48 0.40
C GLY A 49 16.94 -0.76 -0.92
N SER A 50 16.32 -1.20 -2.00
CA SER A 50 16.54 -0.63 -3.35
C SER A 50 15.85 0.73 -3.58
N HIS A 51 14.92 1.09 -2.69
CA HIS A 51 14.04 2.25 -2.76
C HIS A 51 13.09 2.30 -3.98
N THR A 52 13.04 1.25 -4.82
CA THR A 52 12.08 1.18 -5.92
C THR A 52 10.67 0.96 -5.37
N SER A 53 9.67 1.58 -6.00
CA SER A 53 8.29 1.50 -5.53
C SER A 53 7.77 0.07 -5.43
N SER A 54 8.06 -0.78 -6.43
CA SER A 54 7.61 -2.18 -6.42
C SER A 54 8.27 -3.01 -5.32
N ASP A 55 9.57 -2.80 -5.05
CA ASP A 55 10.26 -3.51 -3.99
C ASP A 55 9.73 -3.12 -2.61
N ILE A 56 9.50 -1.83 -2.34
CA ILE A 56 8.93 -1.37 -1.07
C ILE A 56 7.55 -2.01 -0.84
N ILE A 57 6.68 -2.02 -1.87
CA ILE A 57 5.34 -2.62 -1.74
C ILE A 57 5.45 -4.13 -1.50
N ALA A 58 6.26 -4.85 -2.29
CA ALA A 58 6.42 -6.29 -2.16
C ALA A 58 7.00 -6.70 -0.80
N THR A 59 8.01 -5.99 -0.33
CA THR A 59 8.67 -6.26 0.96
C THR A 59 7.80 -5.89 2.15
N PHE A 60 7.02 -4.80 2.07
CA PHE A 60 6.03 -4.46 3.09
C PHE A 60 5.09 -5.63 3.37
N PHE A 61 4.49 -6.21 2.33
CA PHE A 61 3.59 -7.35 2.46
C PHE A 61 4.29 -8.65 2.89
N LEU A 62 5.55 -8.82 2.54
CA LEU A 62 6.36 -9.98 2.91
C LEU A 62 6.81 -9.95 4.38
N LEU A 63 7.15 -8.76 4.88
CA LEU A 63 7.86 -8.57 6.14
C LEU A 63 6.95 -8.09 7.28
N LEU A 64 5.90 -7.31 7.01
CA LEU A 64 4.93 -6.90 8.04
C LEU A 64 4.32 -8.09 8.83
N PRO A 65 4.06 -9.27 8.22
CA PRO A 65 3.63 -10.45 8.97
C PRO A 65 4.61 -10.92 10.05
N LYS A 66 5.92 -10.71 9.86
CA LYS A 66 6.98 -11.10 10.80
C LYS A 66 7.18 -10.09 11.94
N LEU A 67 6.54 -8.93 11.86
CA LEU A 67 6.59 -7.93 12.92
C LEU A 67 5.67 -8.36 14.07
N ILE A 68 6.13 -8.26 15.31
CA ILE A 68 5.29 -8.59 16.47
C ILE A 68 4.17 -7.56 16.69
N SER A 69 3.18 -7.92 17.51
CA SER A 69 2.22 -6.94 18.02
C SER A 69 2.93 -5.85 18.83
N GLY A 70 2.69 -4.59 18.50
CA GLY A 70 3.35 -3.42 19.07
C GLY A 70 4.70 -3.09 18.42
N GLY A 71 5.14 -3.90 17.45
CA GLY A 71 6.36 -3.65 16.70
C GLY A 71 6.21 -2.52 15.68
N ILE A 72 7.34 -2.06 15.16
CA ILE A 72 7.44 -0.91 14.26
C ILE A 72 8.12 -1.30 12.94
N TYR A 73 7.51 -0.95 11.82
CA TYR A 73 8.09 -1.04 10.48
C TYR A 73 8.45 0.37 10.01
N ILE A 74 9.70 0.60 9.63
CA ILE A 74 10.21 1.88 9.16
C ILE A 74 10.61 1.73 7.70
N ILE A 75 10.18 2.64 6.83
CA ILE A 75 10.58 2.71 5.42
C ILE A 75 11.36 4.00 5.24
N GLU A 76 12.61 3.90 4.79
CA GLU A 76 13.51 5.04 4.59
C GLU A 76 13.60 5.47 3.13
N ASP A 77 14.26 6.61 2.88
CA ASP A 77 14.53 7.15 1.54
C ASP A 77 13.34 7.25 0.58
N LEU A 78 12.16 7.55 1.14
CA LEU A 78 10.92 7.75 0.37
C LEU A 78 10.94 8.95 -0.59
N HIS A 79 11.95 9.82 -0.52
CA HIS A 79 12.15 10.83 -1.56
C HIS A 79 12.38 10.21 -2.95
N CYS A 80 12.95 8.99 -3.02
CA CYS A 80 13.11 8.22 -4.26
C CYS A 80 11.77 7.97 -4.96
N SER A 81 10.66 7.90 -4.21
CA SER A 81 9.31 7.73 -4.74
C SER A 81 8.87 8.85 -5.70
N TYR A 82 9.56 9.99 -5.71
CA TYR A 82 9.30 11.09 -6.62
C TYR A 82 10.12 11.02 -7.93
N TRP A 83 11.00 10.03 -8.07
CA TRP A 83 11.94 9.91 -9.18
C TRP A 83 11.62 8.72 -10.08
N SER A 84 11.63 8.93 -11.40
CA SER A 84 11.30 7.87 -12.37
C SER A 84 12.27 6.69 -12.35
N SER A 85 13.53 6.91 -11.98
CA SER A 85 14.54 5.84 -11.85
C SER A 85 14.23 4.83 -10.74
N PHE A 86 13.34 5.18 -9.82
CA PHE A 86 12.89 4.33 -8.71
C PHE A 86 11.40 3.96 -8.86
N GLU A 87 10.89 3.92 -10.09
CA GLU A 87 9.49 3.56 -10.39
C GLU A 87 8.51 4.53 -9.71
N GLY A 88 8.91 5.80 -9.68
CA GLY A 88 8.17 6.87 -9.03
C GLY A 88 7.90 8.05 -9.95
N GLY A 89 7.42 9.12 -9.33
CA GLY A 89 7.07 10.36 -10.00
C GLY A 89 6.08 11.14 -9.15
N LEU A 90 6.14 12.48 -9.20
CA LEU A 90 5.29 13.34 -8.36
C LEU A 90 3.79 13.01 -8.47
N SER A 91 3.34 12.59 -9.65
CA SER A 91 1.94 12.21 -9.93
C SER A 91 1.75 10.71 -10.18
N ASP A 92 2.77 9.88 -9.94
CA ASP A 92 2.66 8.44 -10.19
C ASP A 92 1.80 7.77 -9.11
N LYS A 93 0.60 7.35 -9.49
CA LYS A 93 -0.39 6.72 -8.60
C LYS A 93 0.10 5.38 -8.02
N LYS A 94 1.04 4.70 -8.66
CA LYS A 94 1.60 3.41 -8.23
C LYS A 94 2.88 3.54 -7.40
N SER A 95 3.36 4.77 -7.18
CA SER A 95 4.55 5.01 -6.36
C SER A 95 4.39 4.53 -4.91
N SER A 96 5.49 4.17 -4.26
CA SER A 96 5.50 3.78 -2.84
C SER A 96 4.88 4.85 -1.93
N MET A 97 5.06 6.13 -2.22
CA MET A 97 4.46 7.23 -1.47
C MET A 97 2.93 7.23 -1.59
N ASN A 98 2.38 6.97 -2.77
CA ASN A 98 0.93 6.88 -2.93
C ASN A 98 0.35 5.59 -2.34
N PHE A 99 1.08 4.48 -2.38
CA PHE A 99 0.73 3.27 -1.63
C PHE A 99 0.62 3.57 -0.14
N LEU A 100 1.65 4.18 0.46
CA LEU A 100 1.69 4.48 1.89
C LEU A 100 0.62 5.49 2.29
N LYS A 101 0.35 6.51 1.47
CA LYS A 101 -0.78 7.42 1.70
C LYS A 101 -2.12 6.68 1.67
N SER A 102 -2.30 5.75 0.74
CA SER A 102 -3.54 4.96 0.67
C SER A 102 -3.77 4.13 1.94
N LEU A 103 -2.70 3.76 2.67
CA LEU A 103 -2.83 3.10 3.97
C LEU A 103 -3.55 3.97 5.02
N THR A 104 -3.55 5.31 4.89
CA THR A 104 -4.32 6.16 5.80
C THR A 104 -5.82 5.95 5.65
N ASP A 105 -6.30 5.61 4.45
CA ASP A 105 -7.70 5.23 4.25
C ASP A 105 -7.95 3.81 4.79
N ILE A 106 -6.97 2.91 4.67
CA ILE A 106 -7.04 1.53 5.17
C ILE A 106 -7.29 1.46 6.68
N ILE A 107 -6.61 2.29 7.48
CA ILE A 107 -6.82 2.31 8.93
C ILE A 107 -8.20 2.89 9.31
N ASN A 108 -8.88 3.57 8.38
CA ASN A 108 -10.21 4.14 8.54
C ASN A 108 -11.32 3.29 7.87
N HIS A 109 -11.04 2.03 7.52
CA HIS A 109 -11.96 1.16 6.76
C HIS A 109 -13.38 1.08 7.30
N GLU A 110 -13.59 1.10 8.63
CA GLU A 110 -14.92 1.03 9.24
C GLU A 110 -15.81 2.26 8.93
N HIS A 111 -15.22 3.33 8.38
CA HIS A 111 -15.90 4.57 8.04
C HIS A 111 -16.28 4.71 6.57
N TRP A 112 -15.90 3.76 5.71
CA TRP A 112 -16.01 3.95 4.26
C TRP A 112 -17.44 3.98 3.72
N GLY A 113 -18.40 3.30 4.36
CA GLY A 113 -19.79 3.29 3.90
C GLY A 113 -20.00 2.60 2.54
N VAL A 114 -19.02 1.83 2.06
CA VAL A 114 -19.07 1.01 0.84
C VAL A 114 -18.70 -0.45 1.15
N SER A 115 -19.06 -1.38 0.26
CA SER A 115 -18.78 -2.81 0.43
C SER A 115 -17.36 -3.23 0.04
N THR A 116 -16.52 -2.31 -0.43
CA THR A 116 -15.15 -2.58 -0.89
C THR A 116 -14.24 -3.03 0.27
N SER A 117 -13.44 -4.07 0.06
CA SER A 117 -12.42 -4.52 1.02
C SER A 117 -11.16 -3.67 0.96
N ARG A 118 -10.30 -3.75 1.99
CA ARG A 118 -8.99 -3.05 2.00
C ARG A 118 -8.12 -3.51 0.83
N SER A 119 -8.09 -4.81 0.61
CA SER A 119 -7.35 -5.45 -0.49
C SER A 119 -7.86 -5.03 -1.88
N GLN A 120 -9.18 -4.89 -2.07
CA GLN A 120 -9.75 -4.39 -3.34
C GLN A 120 -9.40 -2.93 -3.60
N PHE A 121 -9.42 -2.09 -2.56
CA PHE A 121 -9.05 -0.68 -2.66
C PHE A 121 -7.59 -0.48 -3.12
N LEU A 122 -6.69 -1.39 -2.75
CA LEU A 122 -5.27 -1.34 -3.14
C LEU A 122 -4.93 -2.20 -4.37
N SER A 123 -5.93 -2.60 -5.16
CA SER A 123 -5.73 -3.52 -6.30
C SER A 123 -4.78 -3.00 -7.39
N ASP A 124 -4.57 -1.69 -7.47
CA ASP A 124 -3.66 -1.06 -8.43
C ASP A 124 -2.16 -1.20 -8.06
N PHE A 125 -1.82 -1.60 -6.83
CA PHE A 125 -0.45 -1.63 -6.30
C PHE A 125 0.31 -2.94 -6.53
N ASP A 126 -0.12 -3.78 -7.47
CA ASP A 126 0.59 -5.02 -7.87
C ASP A 126 1.01 -5.89 -6.66
N ILE A 127 0.11 -6.00 -5.67
CA ILE A 127 0.31 -6.74 -4.42
C ILE A 127 0.67 -8.20 -4.73
N PRO A 128 1.71 -8.79 -4.09
CA PRO A 128 2.10 -10.17 -4.33
C PRO A 128 0.92 -11.15 -4.22
N THR A 129 0.91 -12.19 -5.05
CA THR A 129 -0.13 -13.23 -4.97
C THR A 129 0.16 -14.24 -3.87
N GLY A 130 -0.88 -14.93 -3.38
CA GLY A 130 -0.72 -15.98 -2.36
C GLY A 130 -0.54 -15.49 -0.92
N ILE A 131 -0.61 -14.18 -0.69
CA ILE A 131 -0.67 -13.59 0.65
C ILE A 131 -2.09 -13.20 1.04
N ASP A 132 -2.37 -13.21 2.34
CA ASP A 132 -3.62 -12.72 2.89
C ASP A 132 -3.53 -11.20 3.12
N ALA A 133 -3.64 -10.43 2.03
CA ALA A 133 -3.52 -8.98 2.07
C ALA A 133 -4.58 -8.33 2.97
N GLU A 134 -5.81 -8.84 3.01
CA GLU A 134 -6.87 -8.29 3.86
C GLU A 134 -6.52 -8.39 5.34
N ARG A 135 -6.04 -9.56 5.78
CA ARG A 135 -5.56 -9.74 7.16
C ARG A 135 -4.41 -8.80 7.47
N ILE A 136 -3.38 -8.75 6.60
CA ILE A 136 -2.18 -7.91 6.80
C ILE A 136 -2.58 -6.45 6.95
N LEU A 137 -3.43 -5.94 6.05
CA LEU A 137 -3.89 -4.56 6.06
C LEU A 137 -4.73 -4.22 7.31
N SER A 138 -5.49 -5.19 7.86
CA SER A 138 -6.26 -5.01 9.09
C SER A 138 -5.40 -4.92 10.36
N GLU A 139 -4.13 -5.34 10.30
CA GLU A 139 -3.18 -5.31 11.42
C GLU A 139 -2.39 -3.98 11.51
N ILE A 140 -2.58 -3.07 10.56
CA ILE A 140 -2.00 -1.72 10.59
C ILE A 140 -2.72 -0.90 11.65
N HIS A 141 -2.00 -0.45 12.68
CA HIS A 141 -2.54 0.33 13.78
C HIS A 141 -2.45 1.83 13.52
N SER A 142 -1.28 2.30 13.11
CA SER A 142 -1.01 3.70 12.86
C SER A 142 0.08 3.87 11.81
N ILE A 143 0.06 5.03 11.16
CA ILE A 143 0.99 5.43 10.11
C ILE A 143 1.46 6.84 10.45
N GLU A 144 2.78 7.04 10.51
CA GLU A 144 3.40 8.34 10.75
C GLU A 144 4.33 8.67 9.59
N PHE A 145 4.15 9.85 9.00
CA PHE A 145 5.02 10.37 7.96
C PHE A 145 5.95 11.43 8.56
N ILE A 146 7.24 11.24 8.33
CA ILE A 146 8.27 12.24 8.57
C ILE A 146 9.04 12.45 7.27
N ASN A 147 9.93 13.46 7.21
CA ASN A 147 10.62 13.78 5.97
C ASN A 147 11.38 12.54 5.44
N SER A 148 11.02 12.10 4.24
CA SER A 148 11.59 10.93 3.55
C SER A 148 11.48 9.59 4.29
N MET A 149 10.58 9.45 5.27
CA MET A 149 10.32 8.16 5.92
C MET A 149 8.85 7.95 6.28
N CYS A 150 8.45 6.69 6.40
CA CYS A 150 7.13 6.28 6.89
C CYS A 150 7.29 5.23 7.99
N ILE A 151 6.59 5.41 9.09
CA ILE A 151 6.63 4.55 10.26
C ILE A 151 5.25 3.93 10.45
N VAL A 152 5.19 2.60 10.42
CA VAL A 152 3.96 1.82 10.58
C VAL A 152 4.04 1.03 11.88
N THR A 153 3.06 1.23 12.77
CA THR A 153 2.92 0.40 13.98
C THR A 153 1.91 -0.70 13.71
N LYS A 154 2.21 -1.92 14.18
CA LYS A 154 1.33 -3.09 14.01
C LYS A 154 0.65 -3.47 15.33
N PHE A 155 -0.64 -3.76 15.28
CA PHE A 155 -1.37 -4.44 16.35
C PHE A 155 -2.39 -5.43 15.77
N PRO A 156 -2.86 -6.42 16.53
CA PRO A 156 -3.94 -7.29 16.09
C PRO A 156 -5.17 -6.48 15.70
N SER A 157 -5.90 -6.91 14.68
CA SER A 157 -7.03 -6.17 14.10
C SER A 157 -8.12 -5.78 15.11
N GLN A 158 -8.28 -6.54 16.20
CA GLN A 158 -9.23 -6.23 17.28
C GLN A 158 -8.88 -4.94 18.04
N LYS A 159 -7.62 -4.48 17.97
CA LYS A 159 -7.16 -3.20 18.54
C LYS A 159 -7.19 -2.04 17.55
N ASN A 160 -7.55 -2.31 16.29
CA ASN A 160 -7.55 -1.33 15.19
C ASN A 160 -8.98 -0.96 14.75
N VAL A 161 -9.96 -1.18 15.63
CA VAL A 161 -11.37 -0.82 15.41
C VAL A 161 -11.88 -0.02 16.59
N LEU A 162 -12.83 0.87 16.33
CA LEU A 162 -13.52 1.57 17.40
C LEU A 162 -14.34 0.60 18.25
N GLY A 163 -14.34 0.85 19.55
CA GLY A 163 -15.21 0.17 20.49
C GLY A 163 -16.67 0.63 20.39
N ILE A 164 -17.50 0.10 21.28
CA ILE A 164 -18.87 0.57 21.46
C ILE A 164 -18.90 2.05 21.88
N ARG A 165 -19.88 2.80 21.37
CA ARG A 165 -20.05 4.20 21.72
C ARG A 165 -20.59 4.33 23.15
N HIS A 166 -20.01 5.23 23.93
CA HIS A 166 -20.50 5.61 25.25
C HIS A 166 -21.10 7.02 25.17
N VAL A 167 -22.43 7.11 25.12
CA VAL A 167 -23.15 8.39 25.11
C VAL A 167 -23.87 8.56 26.45
N VAL A 168 -23.45 9.55 27.22
CA VAL A 168 -23.94 9.82 28.58
C VAL A 168 -24.59 11.20 28.67
N GLY A 169 -25.51 11.39 29.61
CA GLY A 169 -26.13 12.68 29.90
C GLY A 169 -27.66 12.66 29.93
N LEU A 170 -28.24 13.69 30.55
CA LEU A 170 -29.69 13.80 30.77
C LEU A 170 -30.41 14.61 29.70
N ASN A 171 -29.73 15.52 28.99
CA ASN A 171 -30.33 16.41 28.00
C ASN A 171 -29.65 16.24 26.63
N GLU A 172 -30.43 16.30 25.54
CA GLU A 172 -29.94 16.20 24.16
C GLU A 172 -30.50 17.33 23.28
N THR A 173 -30.40 18.57 23.78
CA THR A 173 -31.00 19.78 23.18
C THR A 173 -30.42 20.18 21.83
N VAL A 174 -29.20 19.73 21.49
CA VAL A 174 -28.50 20.09 20.26
C VAL A 174 -28.39 18.91 19.29
N ALA A 175 -28.05 17.71 19.78
CA ALA A 175 -27.90 16.51 18.96
C ALA A 175 -28.52 15.29 19.65
N LYS A 176 -29.46 14.62 18.97
CA LYS A 176 -30.25 13.51 19.52
C LYS A 176 -29.54 12.16 19.42
N ASN A 177 -28.41 12.03 20.10
CA ASN A 177 -27.50 10.88 19.91
C ASN A 177 -27.57 9.85 21.04
N LYS A 178 -28.49 9.98 22.01
CA LYS A 178 -28.58 9.02 23.13
C LYS A 178 -28.88 7.59 22.69
N HIS A 179 -29.62 7.42 21.59
CA HIS A 179 -29.90 6.11 20.99
C HIS A 179 -28.63 5.39 20.51
N ALA A 180 -27.52 6.14 20.31
CA ALA A 180 -26.25 5.58 19.91
C ALA A 180 -25.43 5.02 21.10
N ASN A 181 -25.91 5.15 22.35
CA ASN A 181 -25.22 4.57 23.50
C ASN A 181 -25.24 3.04 23.44
N GLY A 182 -24.08 2.41 23.55
CA GLY A 182 -23.92 0.95 23.55
C GLY A 182 -23.98 0.29 22.16
N VAL A 183 -24.07 1.07 21.08
CA VAL A 183 -23.99 0.55 19.71
C VAL A 183 -22.66 0.88 19.05
N PHE A 184 -22.24 0.04 18.11
CA PHE A 184 -21.13 0.33 17.22
C PHE A 184 -21.45 1.51 16.30
N LEU A 185 -20.41 2.20 15.81
CA LEU A 185 -20.57 3.16 14.73
C LEU A 185 -20.99 2.42 13.46
N SER A 186 -21.93 3.01 12.72
CA SER A 186 -22.26 2.55 11.37
C SER A 186 -21.97 3.71 10.43
N PRO A 187 -21.14 3.52 9.38
CA PRO A 187 -20.85 4.57 8.43
C PRO A 187 -22.10 4.92 7.61
N GLU A 188 -22.18 6.17 7.15
CA GLU A 188 -23.24 6.56 6.21
C GLU A 188 -23.05 5.80 4.89
N PRO A 189 -24.08 5.10 4.36
CA PRO A 189 -23.97 4.42 3.09
C PRO A 189 -23.67 5.42 1.97
N GLN A 190 -22.63 5.17 1.19
CA GLN A 190 -22.34 5.98 0.01
C GLN A 190 -23.22 5.47 -1.15
N THR A 191 -24.34 6.14 -1.39
CA THR A 191 -25.26 5.77 -2.48
C THR A 191 -25.00 6.51 -3.80
N GLU A 192 -24.18 7.58 -3.82
CA GLU A 192 -24.01 8.44 -5.01
C GLU A 192 -22.58 8.97 -5.30
N THR A 193 -21.54 8.56 -4.56
CA THR A 193 -20.15 9.03 -4.80
C THR A 193 -19.25 8.01 -5.50
N SER A 194 -19.79 7.16 -6.38
CA SER A 194 -18.95 6.32 -7.26
C SER A 194 -18.32 7.09 -8.43
N GLN A 195 -18.66 8.36 -8.62
CA GLN A 195 -18.12 9.17 -9.74
C GLN A 195 -16.58 9.23 -9.75
N TYR A 196 -15.91 9.19 -8.59
CA TYR A 196 -14.43 9.23 -8.56
C TYR A 196 -13.74 7.89 -8.84
N LEU A 197 -14.43 6.75 -8.64
CA LEU A 197 -13.94 5.44 -9.07
C LEU A 197 -14.21 5.20 -10.58
N GLU A 198 -15.21 5.88 -11.13
CA GLU A 198 -15.49 5.89 -12.58
C GLU A 198 -14.57 6.83 -13.36
N ASP A 199 -14.13 7.96 -12.79
CA ASP A 199 -13.25 8.93 -13.45
C ASP A 199 -11.95 8.31 -14.01
N GLY A 200 -11.35 7.34 -13.30
CA GLY A 200 -10.16 6.64 -13.78
C GLY A 200 -10.42 5.76 -15.02
N LYS A 201 -11.61 5.13 -15.08
CA LYS A 201 -12.04 4.34 -16.24
C LYS A 201 -12.50 5.25 -17.38
N ASP A 202 -13.16 6.35 -17.08
CA ASP A 202 -13.62 7.33 -18.05
C ASP A 202 -12.45 8.07 -18.71
N GLU A 203 -11.38 8.37 -17.97
CA GLU A 203 -10.13 8.91 -18.52
C GLU A 203 -9.48 7.92 -19.50
N ILE A 204 -9.43 6.63 -19.14
CA ILE A 204 -8.91 5.56 -20.01
C ILE A 204 -9.78 5.38 -21.25
N ILE A 205 -11.11 5.36 -21.09
CA ILE A 205 -12.07 5.25 -22.19
C ILE A 205 -11.95 6.47 -23.12
N ARG A 206 -11.79 7.68 -22.57
CA ARG A 206 -11.59 8.91 -23.33
C ARG A 206 -10.31 8.86 -24.15
N ARG A 207 -9.19 8.41 -23.55
CA ARG A 207 -7.91 8.24 -24.25
C ARG A 207 -8.01 7.21 -25.38
N LEU A 208 -8.61 6.05 -25.11
CA LEU A 208 -8.80 4.99 -26.11
C LEU A 208 -9.69 5.46 -27.27
N ARG A 209 -10.73 6.26 -27.00
CA ARG A 209 -11.58 6.85 -28.05
C ARG A 209 -10.80 7.80 -28.95
N LEU A 210 -9.88 8.59 -28.41
CA LEU A 210 -9.04 9.50 -29.19
C LEU A 210 -8.05 8.73 -30.06
N GLU A 211 -7.35 7.72 -29.53
CA GLU A 211 -6.44 6.87 -30.31
C GLU A 211 -7.18 6.12 -31.43
N ILE A 212 -8.37 5.59 -31.17
CA ILE A 212 -9.20 4.93 -32.19
C ILE A 212 -9.60 5.92 -33.30
N ALA A 213 -9.93 7.16 -32.94
CA ALA A 213 -10.30 8.18 -33.92
C ALA A 213 -9.10 8.57 -34.81
N GLU A 214 -7.92 8.69 -34.23
CA GLU A 214 -6.68 8.99 -34.96
C GLU A 214 -6.29 7.84 -35.91
N LEU A 215 -6.36 6.59 -35.44
CA LEU A 215 -6.12 5.41 -36.27
C LEU A 215 -7.11 5.29 -37.43
N LYS A 216 -8.40 5.61 -37.21
CA LYS A 216 -9.41 5.63 -38.28
C LYS A 216 -9.10 6.69 -39.33
N SER A 217 -8.70 7.89 -38.91
CA SER A 217 -8.30 8.95 -39.85
C SER A 217 -7.07 8.55 -40.67
N LEU A 218 -6.08 7.91 -40.04
CA LEU A 218 -4.91 7.38 -40.76
C LEU A 218 -5.28 6.28 -41.76
N LEU A 219 -6.23 5.40 -41.41
CA LEU A 219 -6.71 4.35 -42.30
C LEU A 219 -7.43 4.94 -43.52
N GLU A 220 -8.34 5.89 -43.30
CA GLU A 220 -9.07 6.59 -44.37
C GLU A 220 -8.11 7.34 -45.31
N ASN A 221 -7.06 7.97 -44.76
CA ASN A 221 -6.03 8.64 -45.57
C ASN A 221 -5.14 7.64 -46.33
N SER A 222 -4.92 6.43 -45.79
CA SER A 222 -4.15 5.37 -46.46
C SER A 222 -4.90 4.68 -47.61
N ASP A 223 -6.23 4.70 -47.57
CA ASP A 223 -7.08 4.17 -48.66
C ASP A 223 -7.19 5.17 -49.83
N ILE A 224 -7.06 6.48 -49.57
CA ILE A 224 -7.05 7.52 -50.61
C ILE A 224 -5.76 7.46 -51.44
N GLU A 225 -4.60 7.16 -50.84
CA GLU A 225 -3.32 7.02 -51.56
C GLU A 225 -3.26 5.79 -52.49
N LYS A 226 -4.11 4.78 -52.28
CA LYS A 226 -4.17 3.59 -53.16
C LYS A 226 -5.05 3.75 -54.39
N THR A 227 -5.85 4.81 -54.45
CA THR A 227 -6.75 5.10 -55.59
C THR A 227 -6.16 6.04 -56.64
N GLU A 228 -4.96 6.58 -56.42
CA GLU A 228 -4.22 7.39 -57.41
C GLU A 228 -2.91 6.71 -57.85
N ALA A 229 -3.03 5.62 -58.61
CA ALA A 229 -1.96 5.15 -59.48
C ALA A 229 -2.58 4.71 -60.82
N PRO A 230 -2.26 5.38 -61.95
CA PRO A 230 -2.78 5.04 -63.28
C PRO A 230 -2.19 3.73 -63.84
#